data_AF-A0A928Q0D9-F1
#
_entry.id   AF-A0A928Q0D9-F1
#
_cell.length_a   1.000
_cell.length_b   1.000
_cell.length_c   1.000
_cell.angle_alpha   90.00
_cell.angle_beta   90.00
_cell.angle_gamma   90.00
#
_symmetry.space_group_name_H-M   'P 1'
#
loop_
_entity.id
_entity.type
_entity.pdbx_description
1 polymer ?
#
loop_
_entity_poly.entity_id
_entity_poly.type
_entity_poly.pdbx_seq_one_letter_code
_entity_poly.pdbx_strand_id
1 'polypeptide(L)'
;MSNPIKREYDKMSITKDIIERENIIRRFQTTGFFDRNKAIEKILSLQYTDADMAFATVAKQTQFGGVDLYQADNNLIVANIQFQIDILKAKLAKLELEEKVNGGK
;
A
#
# COMPACT_ATOMS: atom_id res chain seq x y z
N MET A 1 26.52 1.64 6.21
CA MET A 1 25.98 2.82 5.51
C MET A 1 25.04 2.33 4.43
N SER A 2 23.80 2.83 4.36
CA SER A 2 22.88 2.43 3.28
C SER A 2 23.32 3.09 1.98
N ASN A 3 23.27 2.36 0.86
CA ASN A 3 23.65 2.90 -0.46
C ASN A 3 22.62 3.98 -0.87
N PRO A 4 23.04 5.25 -1.11
CA PRO A 4 22.13 6.33 -1.49
C PRO A 4 21.29 5.99 -2.73
N ILE A 5 21.89 5.34 -3.73
CA ILE A 5 21.21 4.95 -4.97
C ILE A 5 20.09 3.94 -4.69
N LYS A 6 20.36 2.97 -3.80
CA LYS A 6 19.36 1.98 -3.40
C LYS A 6 18.20 2.64 -2.65
N ARG A 7 18.49 3.61 -1.77
CA ARG A 7 17.45 4.32 -1.01
C ARG A 7 16.55 5.18 -1.90
N GLU A 8 17.11 5.89 -2.89
CA GLU A 8 16.30 6.62 -3.88
C GLU A 8 15.39 5.69 -4.68
N TYR A 9 15.93 4.55 -5.10
CA TYR A 9 15.13 3.54 -5.79
C TYR A 9 13.98 3.02 -4.91
N ASP A 10 14.24 2.74 -3.64
CA ASP A 10 13.23 2.28 -2.69
C ASP A 10 12.12 3.34 -2.49
N LYS A 11 12.47 4.62 -2.35
CA LYS A 11 11.50 5.74 -2.25
C LYS A 11 10.65 5.85 -3.52
N MET A 12 11.27 5.80 -4.70
CA MET A 12 10.57 5.88 -5.97
C MET A 12 9.62 4.69 -6.18
N SER A 13 10.05 3.49 -5.80
CA SER A 13 9.23 2.28 -5.83
C SER A 13 7.99 2.41 -4.92
N ILE A 14 8.17 2.82 -3.66
CA ILE A 14 7.06 3.05 -2.72
C ILE A 14 6.10 4.12 -3.24
N THR A 15 6.63 5.23 -3.76
CA THR A 15 5.82 6.34 -4.29
C THR A 15 4.96 5.89 -5.46
N LYS A 16 5.54 5.14 -6.41
CA LYS A 16 4.80 4.56 -7.53
C LYS A 16 3.68 3.64 -7.03
N ASP A 17 3.96 2.82 -6.04
CA ASP A 17 3.02 1.83 -5.51
C ASP A 17 1.85 2.48 -4.75
N ILE A 18 2.09 3.63 -4.10
CA ILE A 18 1.05 4.50 -3.52
C ILE A 18 0.15 5.07 -4.63
N ILE A 19 0.74 5.69 -5.66
CA ILE A 19 -0.01 6.33 -6.75
C ILE A 19 -0.91 5.32 -7.46
N GLU A 20 -0.42 4.12 -7.72
CA GLU A 20 -1.20 3.07 -8.38
C GLU A 20 -2.43 2.66 -7.55
N ARG A 21 -2.31 2.61 -6.21
CA ARG A 21 -3.42 2.31 -5.30
C ARG A 21 -4.40 3.48 -5.17
N GLU A 22 -3.90 4.70 -5.05
CA GLU A 22 -4.74 5.90 -5.03
C GLU A 22 -5.56 6.03 -6.32
N ASN A 23 -4.98 5.67 -7.46
CA ASN A 23 -5.69 5.65 -8.75
C ASN A 23 -6.83 4.62 -8.79
N ILE A 24 -6.70 3.47 -8.12
CA ILE A 24 -7.79 2.47 -8.04
C ILE A 24 -8.98 3.07 -7.27
N ILE A 25 -8.72 3.66 -6.09
CA ILE A 25 -9.75 4.30 -5.27
C ILE A 25 -10.39 5.48 -6.02
N ARG A 26 -9.57 6.37 -6.59
CA ARG A 26 -10.03 7.54 -7.31
C ARG A 26 -10.93 7.18 -8.49
N ARG A 27 -10.55 6.18 -9.30
CA ARG A 27 -11.37 5.74 -10.44
C ARG A 27 -12.76 5.29 -9.98
N PHE A 28 -12.83 4.53 -8.90
CA PHE A 28 -14.11 4.10 -8.34
C PHE A 28 -14.95 5.29 -7.90
N GLN A 29 -14.35 6.23 -7.15
CA GLN A 29 -15.06 7.41 -6.65
C GLN A 29 -15.55 8.34 -7.76
N THR A 30 -14.77 8.52 -8.84
CA THR A 30 -15.12 9.47 -9.90
C THR A 30 -16.01 8.90 -10.98
N THR A 31 -15.97 7.58 -11.22
CA THR A 31 -16.70 6.93 -12.33
C THR A 31 -17.76 5.94 -11.89
N GLY A 32 -17.77 5.53 -10.62
CA GLY A 32 -18.59 4.43 -10.11
C GLY A 32 -18.13 3.03 -10.58
N PHE A 33 -17.21 2.95 -11.55
CA PHE A 33 -16.68 1.69 -12.05
C PHE A 33 -15.54 1.19 -11.16
N PHE A 34 -15.70 -0.04 -10.64
CA PHE A 34 -14.68 -0.71 -9.82
C PHE A 34 -14.18 -1.98 -10.47
N ASP A 35 -12.93 -1.94 -10.92
CA ASP A 35 -12.22 -3.13 -11.38
C ASP A 35 -11.78 -3.96 -10.17
N ARG A 36 -12.69 -4.83 -9.70
CA ARG A 36 -12.49 -5.65 -8.50
C ARG A 36 -11.28 -6.57 -8.63
N ASN A 37 -11.09 -7.21 -9.77
CA ASN A 37 -9.98 -8.14 -9.97
C ASN A 37 -8.64 -7.40 -9.85
N LYS A 38 -8.51 -6.25 -10.52
CA LYS A 38 -7.31 -5.42 -10.41
C LYS A 38 -7.06 -4.92 -8.98
N ALA A 39 -8.12 -4.56 -8.27
CA ALA A 39 -8.03 -4.12 -6.87
C ALA A 39 -7.53 -5.26 -5.96
N ILE A 40 -8.07 -6.46 -6.11
CA ILE A 40 -7.67 -7.65 -5.35
C ILE A 40 -6.23 -8.06 -5.67
N GLU A 41 -5.86 -8.12 -6.95
CA GLU A 41 -4.47 -8.39 -7.37
C GLU A 41 -3.49 -7.41 -6.73
N LYS A 42 -3.85 -6.12 -6.66
CA LYS A 42 -3.02 -5.09 -6.03
C LYS A 42 -2.92 -5.25 -4.52
N ILE A 43 -3.98 -5.68 -3.84
CA ILE A 43 -3.93 -6.01 -2.41
C ILE A 43 -2.95 -7.17 -2.17
N LEU A 44 -3.06 -8.22 -3.00
CA LEU A 44 -2.24 -9.43 -2.87
C LEU A 44 -0.77 -9.18 -3.24
N SER A 45 -0.47 -8.32 -4.23
CA SER A 45 0.90 -8.05 -4.68
C SER A 45 1.81 -7.52 -3.56
N LEU A 46 1.23 -6.81 -2.59
CA LEU A 46 1.95 -6.28 -1.43
C LEU A 46 2.27 -7.35 -0.38
N GLN A 47 1.41 -8.36 -0.25
CA GLN A 47 1.60 -9.46 0.69
C GLN A 47 2.81 -10.32 0.32
N TYR A 48 3.15 -10.41 -0.97
CA TYR A 48 4.29 -11.19 -1.44
C TYR A 48 5.64 -10.46 -1.32
N THR A 49 5.63 -9.15 -1.16
CA THR A 49 6.85 -8.31 -1.21
C THR A 49 7.26 -7.75 0.15
N ASP A 50 6.36 -7.79 1.14
CA ASP A 50 6.60 -7.20 2.45
C ASP A 50 5.86 -7.97 3.55
N ALA A 51 6.58 -8.85 4.25
CA ALA A 51 6.00 -9.78 5.22
C ALA A 51 5.31 -9.08 6.41
N ASP A 52 5.85 -7.95 6.87
CA ASP A 52 5.26 -7.16 7.95
C ASP A 52 3.93 -6.52 7.50
N MET A 53 3.86 -6.04 6.25
CA MET A 53 2.60 -5.58 5.68
C MET A 53 1.62 -6.70 5.38
N ALA A 54 2.10 -7.88 4.96
CA ALA A 54 1.25 -9.04 4.75
C ALA A 54 0.51 -9.39 6.05
N PHE A 55 1.26 -9.47 7.16
CA PHE A 55 0.70 -9.75 8.48
C PHE A 55 -0.28 -8.67 8.94
N ALA A 56 0.08 -7.39 8.82
CA ALA A 56 -0.80 -6.28 9.20
C ALA A 56 -2.09 -6.23 8.35
N THR A 57 -1.99 -6.53 7.05
CA THR A 57 -3.13 -6.56 6.13
C THR A 57 -4.06 -7.72 6.47
N VAL A 58 -3.53 -8.93 6.68
CA VAL A 58 -4.32 -10.12 7.04
C VAL A 58 -4.99 -9.94 8.41
N ALA A 59 -4.28 -9.39 9.39
CA ALA A 59 -4.85 -9.09 10.71
C ALA A 59 -6.03 -8.11 10.59
N LYS A 60 -5.91 -7.08 9.75
CA LYS A 60 -6.97 -6.10 9.53
C LYS A 60 -8.14 -6.66 8.72
N GLN A 61 -7.90 -7.52 7.74
CA GLN A 61 -8.94 -8.26 7.01
C GLN A 61 -9.78 -9.13 7.96
N THR A 62 -9.10 -9.86 8.85
CA THR A 62 -9.74 -10.67 9.89
C THR A 62 -10.60 -9.82 10.83
N GLN A 63 -10.14 -8.63 11.21
CA GLN A 63 -10.91 -7.69 12.05
C GLN A 63 -12.18 -7.16 11.37
N PHE A 64 -12.19 -7.05 10.03
CA PHE A 64 -13.35 -6.60 9.26
C PHE A 64 -14.31 -7.75 8.86
N GLY A 65 -14.09 -8.97 9.37
CA GLY A 65 -15.03 -10.09 9.19
C GLY A 65 -14.95 -10.79 7.84
N GLY A 66 -13.89 -10.57 7.04
CA GLY A 66 -13.72 -11.20 5.74
C GLY A 66 -12.27 -11.57 5.44
N VAL A 67 -12.01 -12.86 5.25
CA VAL A 67 -10.72 -13.39 4.75
C VAL A 67 -10.75 -13.54 3.22
N ASP A 68 -11.95 -13.69 2.63
CA ASP A 68 -12.13 -13.86 1.19
C ASP A 68 -12.40 -12.51 0.50
N LEU A 69 -11.34 -11.94 -0.09
CA LEU A 69 -11.41 -10.70 -0.86
C LEU A 69 -12.38 -10.79 -2.05
N TYR A 70 -12.65 -11.98 -2.60
CA TYR A 70 -13.57 -12.13 -3.72
C TYR A 70 -15.03 -11.98 -3.28
N GLN A 71 -15.34 -12.27 -2.01
CA GLN A 71 -16.68 -12.12 -1.41
C GLN A 71 -16.88 -10.75 -0.73
N ALA A 72 -15.79 -10.00 -0.48
CA ALA A 72 -15.84 -8.68 0.14
C ALA A 72 -16.61 -7.66 -0.73
N ASP A 73 -17.41 -6.77 -0.14
CA ASP A 73 -18.00 -5.67 -0.90
C ASP A 73 -16.94 -4.65 -1.37
N ASN A 74 -17.32 -3.76 -2.31
CA ASN A 74 -16.39 -2.78 -2.86
C ASN A 74 -15.83 -1.82 -1.78
N ASN A 75 -16.61 -1.51 -0.75
CA ASN A 75 -16.20 -0.60 0.32
C ASN A 75 -15.11 -1.24 1.18
N LEU A 76 -15.24 -2.54 1.49
CA LEU A 76 -14.23 -3.30 2.22
C LEU A 76 -12.93 -3.42 1.42
N ILE A 77 -13.00 -3.67 0.11
CA ILE A 77 -11.81 -3.70 -0.76
C ILE A 77 -11.14 -2.32 -0.79
N VAL A 78 -11.91 -1.24 -0.94
CA VAL A 78 -11.39 0.14 -0.91
C VAL A 78 -10.74 0.47 0.45
N ALA A 79 -11.38 0.10 1.56
CA ALA A 79 -10.82 0.29 2.90
C ALA A 79 -9.50 -0.48 3.09
N ASN A 80 -9.36 -1.66 2.49
CA ASN A 80 -8.12 -2.42 2.52
C ASN A 80 -7.00 -1.71 1.73
N ILE A 81 -7.31 -1.24 0.51
CA ILE A 81 -6.36 -0.47 -0.31
C ILE A 81 -5.94 0.80 0.42
N GLN A 82 -6.88 1.51 1.05
CA GLN A 82 -6.58 2.72 1.82
C GLN A 82 -5.63 2.41 3.00
N PHE A 83 -5.87 1.33 3.72
CA PHE A 83 -4.98 0.91 4.80
C PHE A 83 -3.55 0.60 4.30
N GLN A 84 -3.42 -0.07 3.15
CA GLN A 84 -2.11 -0.31 2.55
C GLN A 84 -1.42 1.00 2.14
N ILE A 85 -2.16 1.97 1.59
CA ILE A 85 -1.64 3.31 1.29
C ILE A 85 -1.10 3.97 2.57
N ASP A 86 -1.84 3.92 3.67
CA ASP A 86 -1.44 4.56 4.93
C ASP A 86 -0.12 3.98 5.46
N ILE A 87 0.06 2.65 5.38
CA ILE A 87 1.32 2.00 5.78
C ILE A 87 2.47 2.41 4.84
N LEU A 88 2.23 2.41 3.52
CA LEU A 88 3.25 2.81 2.54
C LEU A 88 3.69 4.26 2.75
N LYS A 89 2.75 5.17 3.04
CA LYS A 89 3.04 6.57 3.40
C LYS A 89 3.88 6.67 4.68
N ALA A 90 3.56 5.88 5.70
CA ALA A 90 4.37 5.81 6.92
C ALA A 90 5.80 5.31 6.66
N LYS A 91 5.96 4.30 5.79
CA LYS A 91 7.28 3.80 5.38
C LYS A 91 8.08 4.84 4.60
N LEU A 92 7.44 5.54 3.66
CA LEU A 92 8.07 6.61 2.92
C LEU A 92 8.55 7.73 3.84
N ALA A 93 7.70 8.19 4.77
CA ALA A 93 8.05 9.21 5.75
C ALA A 93 9.24 8.81 6.64
N LYS A 94 9.31 7.52 7.02
CA LYS A 94 10.46 6.98 7.78
C LYS A 94 11.75 7.08 6.97
N LEU A 95 11.73 6.70 5.69
CA LEU A 95 12.92 6.80 4.81
C LEU A 95 13.39 8.26 4.64
N GLU A 96 12.46 9.20 4.49
CA GLU A 96 12.77 10.64 4.38
C GLU A 96 13.34 11.22 5.69
N LEU A 97 12.80 10.80 6.84
CA LEU A 97 13.34 11.20 8.16
C LEU A 97 14.76 10.68 8.37
N GLU A 98 15.00 9.41 8.06
CA GLU A 98 16.33 8.83 8.14
C GLU A 98 17.32 9.43 7.13
N GLU A 99 16.85 10.09 6.06
CA GLU A 99 17.70 10.86 5.15
C GLU A 99 18.09 12.19 5.76
N LYS A 100 17.13 12.94 6.32
CA LYS A 100 17.40 14.21 7.00
C LYS A 100 18.37 14.06 8.17
N VAL A 101 18.26 12.97 8.94
CA VAL A 101 19.16 12.69 10.07
C VAL A 101 20.58 12.31 9.61
N ASN A 102 20.71 11.63 8.46
CA ASN A 102 22.01 11.15 7.98
C ASN A 102 22.70 12.08 6.97
N GLY A 103 21.97 13.02 6.36
CA GLY A 103 22.49 14.03 5.43
C GLY A 103 22.92 15.35 6.10
N GLY A 104 22.80 15.45 7.42
CA GLY A 104 23.20 16.63 8.22
C GLY A 104 24.64 16.58 8.75
N LYS A 105 25.56 15.85 8.11
CA LYS A 105 26.98 15.84 8.44
C LYS A 105 27.83 16.31 7.26
#